data_AF-A0A803NLY9-F1
#
_entry.id   AF-A0A803NLY9-F1
#
_cell.length_a   1.000
_cell.length_b   1.000
_cell.length_c   1.000
_cell.angle_alpha   90.00
_cell.angle_beta   90.00
_cell.angle_gamma   90.00
#
_symmetry.space_group_name_H-M   'P 1'
#
loop_
_entity.id
_entity.type
_entity.pdbx_description
1 polymer ?
#
loop_
_entity_poly.entity_id
_entity_poly.type
_entity_poly.pdbx_seq_one_letter_code
_entity_poly.pdbx_strand_id
1 'polypeptide(L)'
;MMFTPQGGTGQNCTNTGCRADLNDACPSELKVTGVDGGAGVACRSACEAFREPQYCCSGAYGTPDTCKPSSYSEIFKNACPRAYSYAYDDKSSTFTCASVNSYTITFCPSPTTSQKASQPQEGQNTENANPSPHSAGAGSGTGTMIYEGALDEEINGSPSTRPHVLGFQGLAGLISVTLAIWQLWKPFF
;
A
#
# COMPACT_ATOMS: atom_id res chain seq x y z
N MET A 1 -2.95 2.98 -9.74
CA MET A 1 -4.31 2.38 -9.94
C MET A 1 -5.38 3.44 -9.72
N MET A 2 -6.53 3.32 -10.38
CA MET A 2 -7.69 4.22 -10.23
C MET A 2 -8.95 3.41 -9.92
N PHE A 3 -9.82 3.95 -9.07
CA PHE A 3 -11.15 3.44 -8.76
C PHE A 3 -12.17 4.45 -9.24
N THR A 4 -13.14 4.01 -10.03
CA THR A 4 -14.18 4.88 -10.60
C THR A 4 -15.55 4.33 -10.27
N PRO A 5 -16.40 5.07 -9.52
CA PRO A 5 -17.79 4.66 -9.30
C PRO A 5 -18.59 4.77 -10.60
N GLN A 6 -19.48 3.81 -10.84
CA GLN A 6 -20.47 3.83 -11.91
C GLN A 6 -21.83 4.21 -11.32
N GLY A 7 -22.28 5.42 -11.66
CA GLY A 7 -23.44 6.03 -11.03
C GLY A 7 -23.15 6.52 -9.61
N GLY A 8 -24.21 6.65 -8.82
CA GLY A 8 -24.15 7.14 -7.44
C GLY A 8 -24.20 8.66 -7.28
N THR A 9 -24.42 9.09 -6.04
CA THR A 9 -24.57 10.50 -5.64
C THR A 9 -23.79 10.79 -4.36
N GLY A 10 -23.45 12.05 -4.12
CA GLY A 10 -22.69 12.49 -2.94
C GLY A 10 -21.70 13.61 -3.29
N GLN A 11 -21.31 14.42 -2.30
CA GLN A 11 -20.45 15.59 -2.52
C GLN A 11 -19.07 15.26 -3.10
N ASN A 12 -18.55 14.06 -2.85
CA ASN A 12 -17.24 13.61 -3.34
C ASN A 12 -17.34 12.27 -4.10
N CYS A 13 -18.48 12.01 -4.75
CA CYS A 13 -18.65 10.77 -5.50
C CYS A 13 -17.96 10.85 -6.87
N THR A 14 -16.63 10.75 -6.85
CA THR A 14 -15.77 10.86 -8.03
C THR A 14 -14.65 9.82 -7.95
N ASN A 15 -13.80 9.71 -8.97
CA ASN A 15 -12.74 8.68 -8.98
C ASN A 15 -11.70 8.88 -7.87
N THR A 16 -11.01 7.83 -7.46
CA THR A 16 -9.93 7.91 -6.47
C THR A 16 -8.76 7.04 -6.88
N GLY A 17 -7.58 7.33 -6.37
CA GLY A 17 -6.38 6.54 -6.61
C GLY A 17 -5.23 7.37 -7.13
N CYS A 18 -4.24 6.66 -7.66
CA CYS A 18 -3.00 7.23 -8.15
C CYS A 18 -2.72 6.84 -9.59
N ARG A 19 -2.44 7.85 -10.38
CA ARG A 19 -2.08 7.69 -11.78
C ARG A 19 -0.58 7.82 -12.04
N ALA A 20 0.14 8.56 -11.18
CA ALA A 20 1.57 8.74 -11.31
C ALA A 20 2.32 7.41 -11.15
N ASP A 21 3.46 7.28 -11.85
CA ASP A 21 4.45 6.26 -11.51
C ASP A 21 5.24 6.76 -10.30
N LEU A 22 5.06 6.08 -9.16
CA LEU A 22 5.72 6.45 -7.92
C LEU A 22 7.19 6.00 -7.88
N ASN A 23 7.61 5.11 -8.78
CA ASN A 23 8.98 4.59 -8.80
C ASN A 23 9.99 5.63 -9.29
N ASP A 24 9.57 6.55 -10.15
CA ASP A 24 10.43 7.59 -10.74
C ASP A 24 10.87 8.64 -9.71
N ALA A 25 9.94 9.05 -8.84
CA ALA A 25 10.18 10.04 -7.79
C ALA A 25 10.49 9.42 -6.41
N CYS A 26 10.69 8.10 -6.35
CA CYS A 26 10.87 7.40 -5.09
C CYS A 26 12.23 7.73 -4.45
N PRO A 27 12.27 8.21 -3.20
CA PRO A 27 13.51 8.36 -2.45
C PRO A 27 14.29 7.05 -2.35
N SER A 28 15.61 7.13 -2.36
CA SER A 28 16.50 5.95 -2.33
C SER A 28 16.22 5.00 -1.17
N GLU A 29 15.92 5.55 -0.01
CA GLU A 29 15.64 4.88 1.25
C GLU A 29 14.28 4.18 1.27
N LEU A 30 13.38 4.53 0.34
CA LEU A 30 12.08 3.90 0.15
C LEU A 30 12.03 2.99 -1.07
N LYS A 31 13.04 3.07 -1.95
CA LYS A 31 13.07 2.39 -3.23
C LYS A 31 13.30 0.89 -3.07
N VAL A 32 12.48 0.10 -3.76
CA VAL A 32 12.68 -1.35 -3.92
C VAL A 32 13.24 -1.59 -5.31
N THR A 33 14.40 -2.23 -5.39
CA THR A 33 15.02 -2.62 -6.67
C THR A 33 14.64 -4.05 -7.06
N GLY A 34 14.55 -4.29 -8.37
CA GLY A 34 14.39 -5.65 -8.89
C GLY A 34 15.60 -6.56 -8.59
N VAL A 35 15.45 -7.85 -8.90
CA VAL A 35 16.47 -8.89 -8.65
C VAL A 35 17.82 -8.59 -9.33
N ASP A 36 17.79 -7.87 -10.44
CA ASP A 36 18.98 -7.50 -11.21
C ASP A 36 19.67 -6.24 -10.66
N GLY A 37 19.19 -5.67 -9.54
CA GLY A 37 19.74 -4.45 -8.94
C GLY A 37 19.51 -3.17 -9.77
N GLY A 38 18.70 -3.27 -10.83
CA GLY A 38 18.43 -2.19 -11.78
C GLY A 38 17.31 -1.23 -11.36
N ALA A 39 16.28 -1.13 -12.19
CA ALA A 39 15.18 -0.18 -12.00
C ALA A 39 14.43 -0.38 -10.68
N GLY A 40 13.87 0.72 -10.15
CA GLY A 40 12.95 0.67 -9.03
C GLY A 40 11.65 0.00 -9.46
N VAL A 41 11.22 -1.03 -8.73
CA VAL A 41 10.00 -1.80 -9.04
C VAL A 41 8.86 -1.46 -8.10
N ALA A 42 9.16 -0.87 -6.93
CA ALA A 42 8.18 -0.36 -5.99
C ALA A 42 8.77 0.78 -5.14
N CYS A 43 7.89 1.57 -4.54
CA CYS A 43 8.24 2.58 -3.55
C CYS A 43 7.50 2.28 -2.24
N ARG A 44 8.25 2.01 -1.17
CA ARG A 44 7.69 1.73 0.16
C ARG A 44 7.14 3.00 0.79
N SER A 45 6.13 2.84 1.64
CA SER A 45 5.79 3.91 2.59
C SER A 45 6.90 4.07 3.63
N ALA A 46 6.99 5.25 4.26
CA ALA A 46 7.91 5.46 5.38
C ALA A 46 7.64 4.52 6.57
N CYS A 47 6.37 4.18 6.83
CA CYS A 47 6.03 3.21 7.87
C CYS A 47 6.63 1.83 7.56
N GLU A 48 6.52 1.37 6.32
CA GLU A 48 7.05 0.07 5.92
C GLU A 48 8.58 0.04 5.93
N ALA A 49 9.23 1.15 5.54
CA ALA A 49 10.68 1.25 5.49
C ALA A 49 11.32 1.36 6.89
N PHE A 50 10.79 2.24 7.75
CA PHE A 50 11.44 2.60 9.01
C PHE A 50 10.79 1.97 10.25
N ARG A 51 9.50 1.61 10.18
CA ARG A 51 8.69 1.11 11.30
C ARG A 51 8.66 2.02 12.53
N GLU A 52 8.85 3.31 12.34
CA GLU A 52 8.84 4.29 13.43
C GLU A 52 7.41 4.74 13.75
N PRO A 53 7.08 4.99 15.04
CA PRO A 53 5.73 5.38 15.46
C PRO A 53 5.17 6.61 14.73
N GLN A 54 6.01 7.60 14.43
CA GLN A 54 5.63 8.82 13.71
C GLN A 54 5.20 8.58 12.27
N TYR A 55 5.69 7.53 11.61
CA TYR A 55 5.30 7.20 10.24
C TYR A 55 4.16 6.20 10.19
N CYS A 56 4.07 5.33 11.20
CA CYS A 56 3.03 4.31 11.31
C CYS A 56 1.80 4.78 12.08
N CYS A 57 1.80 6.01 12.59
CA CYS A 57 0.74 6.56 13.43
C CYS A 57 0.35 5.63 14.59
N SER A 58 1.35 5.25 15.39
CA SER A 58 1.17 4.35 16.52
C SER A 58 1.72 4.93 17.83
N GLY A 59 1.36 4.34 18.97
CA GLY A 59 1.80 4.80 20.28
C GLY A 59 1.41 6.27 20.53
N ALA A 60 2.41 7.12 20.79
CA ALA A 60 2.20 8.56 20.99
C ALA A 60 1.60 9.26 19.75
N TYR A 61 1.75 8.67 18.57
CA TYR A 61 1.23 9.16 17.29
C TYR A 61 -0.09 8.44 16.90
N GLY A 62 -0.79 7.82 17.85
CA GLY A 62 -2.01 7.04 17.57
C GLY A 62 -3.28 7.85 17.31
N THR A 63 -3.18 9.17 17.10
CA THR A 63 -4.34 10.02 16.80
C THR A 63 -4.04 10.96 15.63
N PRO A 64 -5.08 11.45 14.91
CA PRO A 64 -4.89 12.45 13.85
C PRO A 64 -4.23 13.76 14.33
N ASP A 65 -4.42 14.09 15.61
CA ASP A 65 -3.84 15.28 16.21
C ASP A 65 -2.34 15.13 16.49
N THR A 66 -1.86 13.92 16.76
CA THR A 66 -0.45 13.68 17.06
C THR A 66 0.33 13.15 15.86
N CYS A 67 -0.28 12.39 14.94
CA CYS A 67 0.37 11.94 13.71
C CYS A 67 0.19 12.94 12.57
N LYS A 68 1.24 13.71 12.31
CA LYS A 68 1.25 14.73 11.24
C LYS A 68 1.84 14.16 9.94
N PRO A 69 1.50 14.76 8.79
CA PRO A 69 2.19 14.46 7.53
C PRO A 69 3.71 14.63 7.71
N SER A 70 4.46 13.68 7.15
CA SER A 70 5.91 13.74 7.04
C SER A 70 6.33 14.14 5.63
N SER A 71 7.60 14.55 5.47
CA SER A 71 8.21 14.79 4.15
C SER A 71 8.05 13.60 3.20
N TYR A 72 8.10 12.37 3.72
CA TYR A 72 7.85 11.18 2.92
C TYR A 72 6.39 11.07 2.45
N SER A 73 5.42 11.27 3.34
CA SER A 73 4.00 11.23 2.95
C SER A 73 3.64 12.32 1.93
N GLU A 74 4.26 13.50 2.03
CA GLU A 74 4.04 14.60 1.09
C GLU A 74 4.46 14.24 -0.34
N ILE A 75 5.50 13.41 -0.53
CA ILE A 75 5.90 12.91 -1.86
C ILE A 75 4.75 12.13 -2.50
N PHE A 76 4.16 11.20 -1.76
CA PHE A 76 3.02 10.41 -2.24
C PHE A 76 1.78 11.28 -2.46
N LYS A 77 1.52 12.25 -1.57
CA LYS A 77 0.39 13.17 -1.71
C LYS A 77 0.53 14.04 -2.96
N ASN A 78 1.71 14.57 -3.22
CA ASN A 78 1.97 15.42 -4.38
C ASN A 78 1.83 14.64 -5.69
N ALA A 79 2.31 13.39 -5.73
CA ALA A 79 2.16 12.53 -6.89
C ALA A 79 0.71 12.04 -7.07
N CYS A 80 -0.01 11.81 -5.97
CA CYS A 80 -1.34 11.22 -5.95
C CYS A 80 -2.31 12.02 -5.03
N PRO A 81 -2.79 13.21 -5.43
CA PRO A 81 -3.60 14.07 -4.55
C PRO A 81 -4.90 13.43 -4.06
N ARG A 82 -5.42 12.47 -4.84
CA ARG A 82 -6.68 11.76 -4.60
C ARG A 82 -6.49 10.39 -3.98
N ALA A 83 -5.31 10.09 -3.45
CA ALA A 83 -5.01 8.86 -2.74
C ALA A 83 -4.48 9.17 -1.33
N TYR A 84 -4.74 8.24 -0.41
CA TYR A 84 -4.15 8.28 0.92
C TYR A 84 -2.62 8.17 0.82
N SER A 85 -1.93 9.07 1.50
CA SER A 85 -0.47 9.15 1.56
C SER A 85 0.09 8.73 2.93
N TYR A 86 -0.73 8.77 3.98
CA TYR A 86 -0.47 8.26 5.32
C TYR A 86 -1.79 7.93 6.03
N ALA A 87 -1.72 7.41 7.26
CA ALA A 87 -2.88 6.80 7.93
C ALA A 87 -4.06 7.75 8.22
N TYR A 88 -3.83 9.06 8.39
CA TYR A 88 -4.89 10.03 8.73
C TYR A 88 -5.11 11.09 7.63
N ASP A 89 -4.89 10.72 6.38
CA ASP A 89 -5.02 11.59 5.21
C ASP A 89 -6.47 11.73 4.69
N ASP A 90 -7.44 11.91 5.58
CA ASP A 90 -8.86 11.80 5.22
C ASP A 90 -9.39 12.99 4.41
N LYS A 91 -8.96 14.22 4.74
CA LYS A 91 -9.55 15.46 4.19
C LYS A 91 -9.55 15.55 2.67
N SER A 92 -8.57 14.92 2.01
CA SER A 92 -8.42 14.94 0.55
C SER A 92 -8.54 13.57 -0.12
N SER A 93 -8.64 12.50 0.69
CA SER A 93 -8.48 11.13 0.21
C SER A 93 -9.67 10.23 0.51
N THR A 94 -10.64 10.68 1.33
CA THR A 94 -11.89 9.97 1.55
C THR A 94 -12.92 10.34 0.49
N PHE A 95 -13.42 9.35 -0.24
CA PHE A 95 -14.46 9.51 -1.25
C PHE A 95 -15.66 8.65 -0.86
N THR A 96 -16.84 9.26 -0.75
CA THR A 96 -18.06 8.56 -0.37
C THR A 96 -19.12 8.76 -1.44
N CYS A 97 -19.70 7.64 -1.88
CA CYS A 97 -20.77 7.59 -2.85
C CYS A 97 -21.96 6.79 -2.27
N ALA A 98 -23.16 7.33 -2.39
CA ALA A 98 -24.40 6.60 -2.17
C ALA A 98 -24.94 6.05 -3.51
N SER A 99 -25.64 4.91 -3.46
CA SER A 99 -26.35 4.35 -4.63
C SER A 99 -25.46 4.05 -5.85
N VAL A 100 -24.23 3.59 -5.62
CA VAL A 100 -23.33 3.16 -6.70
C VAL A 100 -23.79 1.81 -7.25
N ASN A 101 -23.86 1.68 -8.57
CA ASN A 101 -24.22 0.43 -9.23
C ASN A 101 -23.04 -0.55 -9.26
N SER A 102 -21.84 -0.05 -9.55
CA SER A 102 -20.59 -0.83 -9.58
C SER A 102 -19.37 0.08 -9.51
N TYR A 103 -18.19 -0.50 -9.32
CA TYR A 103 -16.91 0.21 -9.39
C TYR A 103 -16.03 -0.39 -10.49
N THR A 104 -15.32 0.47 -11.22
CA THR A 104 -14.28 0.06 -12.17
C THR A 104 -12.91 0.34 -11.56
N ILE A 105 -12.08 -0.70 -11.49
CA ILE A 105 -10.69 -0.62 -11.04
C ILE A 105 -9.78 -0.70 -12.26
N THR A 106 -8.93 0.30 -12.44
CA THR A 106 -8.01 0.39 -13.57
C THR A 106 -6.56 0.41 -13.08
N PHE A 107 -5.80 -0.60 -13.50
CA PHE A 107 -4.34 -0.62 -13.35
C PHE A 107 -3.70 0.18 -14.49
N CYS A 108 -2.64 0.92 -14.17
CA CYS A 108 -1.92 1.78 -15.11
C CYS A 108 -2.83 2.70 -15.96
N PRO A 109 -3.65 3.56 -15.34
CA PRO A 109 -4.56 4.46 -16.06
C PRO A 109 -3.77 5.48 -16.93
N SER A 110 -4.16 5.59 -18.20
CA SER A 110 -3.51 6.49 -19.17
C SER A 110 -3.60 7.97 -18.78
N PRO A 111 -2.61 8.81 -19.17
CA PRO A 111 -2.73 10.27 -19.06
C PRO A 111 -3.90 10.77 -19.84
N THR A 112 -4.83 11.41 -19.13
CA THR A 112 -5.85 12.23 -19.77
C THR A 112 -5.12 13.41 -20.41
N THR A 113 -4.60 13.23 -21.62
CA THR A 113 -4.53 14.32 -22.57
C THR A 113 -5.99 14.62 -22.93
N SER A 114 -6.47 15.78 -22.47
CA SER A 114 -7.77 16.41 -22.76
C SER A 114 -8.88 15.51 -23.32
N GLN A 115 -9.94 15.33 -22.55
CA GLN A 115 -11.26 15.10 -23.14
C GLN A 115 -11.58 16.26 -24.10
N LYS A 116 -11.36 16.08 -25.40
CA LYS A 116 -11.92 16.91 -26.45
C LYS A 116 -12.64 16.01 -27.44
N ALA A 117 -13.94 15.89 -27.17
CA ALA A 117 -15.04 15.62 -28.10
C ALA A 117 -14.80 14.61 -29.24
N SER A 118 -15.35 13.41 -29.07
CA SER A 118 -15.86 12.62 -30.20
C SER A 118 -17.05 13.37 -30.81
N GLN A 119 -16.79 14.30 -31.73
CA GLN A 119 -17.75 14.67 -32.78
C GLN A 119 -17.12 14.33 -34.14
N PRO A 120 -17.87 13.72 -35.07
CA PRO A 120 -17.34 13.35 -36.37
C PRO A 120 -17.31 14.56 -37.29
N GLN A 121 -16.13 14.94 -37.77
CA GLN A 121 -16.01 15.84 -38.91
C GLN A 121 -14.88 15.33 -39.80
N GLU A 122 -15.26 14.62 -40.86
CA GLU A 122 -14.37 14.10 -41.90
C GLU A 122 -14.39 15.05 -43.10
N GLY A 123 -13.20 15.50 -43.51
CA GLY A 123 -13.01 16.29 -44.72
C GLY A 123 -11.61 16.90 -44.81
N GLN A 124 -10.64 16.11 -45.30
CA GLN A 124 -9.72 16.40 -46.43
C GLN A 124 -8.43 15.54 -46.38
N ASN A 125 -8.21 14.84 -47.50
CA ASN A 125 -6.99 14.13 -47.93
C ASN A 125 -5.75 15.07 -47.85
N THR A 126 -4.49 14.60 -47.76
CA THR A 126 -3.71 14.06 -48.89
C THR A 126 -2.33 13.50 -48.42
N GLU A 127 -2.03 12.27 -48.88
CA GLU A 127 -0.77 11.60 -49.29
C GLU A 127 0.58 11.59 -48.50
N ASN A 128 0.93 10.35 -48.09
CA ASN A 128 2.15 9.56 -48.35
C ASN A 128 3.58 10.00 -47.93
N ALA A 129 4.15 9.25 -46.98
CA ALA A 129 5.35 8.41 -47.21
C ALA A 129 5.48 7.29 -46.14
N ASN A 130 5.68 6.05 -46.59
CA ASN A 130 6.02 4.82 -45.84
C ASN A 130 7.42 4.35 -46.36
N PRO A 131 8.18 3.37 -45.80
CA PRO A 131 7.87 2.44 -44.71
C PRO A 131 8.97 2.12 -43.66
N SER A 132 8.52 1.66 -42.47
CA SER A 132 8.93 0.51 -41.60
C SER A 132 10.42 0.16 -41.31
N PRO A 133 10.72 -0.74 -40.33
CA PRO A 133 9.90 -1.36 -39.27
C PRO A 133 10.48 -1.13 -37.85
N HIS A 134 9.79 -1.55 -36.80
CA HIS A 134 10.25 -2.48 -35.75
C HIS A 134 9.09 -2.69 -34.77
N SER A 135 8.46 -3.85 -34.94
CA SER A 135 7.29 -4.29 -34.20
C SER A 135 7.70 -4.77 -32.81
N ALA A 136 7.10 -4.21 -31.76
CA ALA A 136 6.96 -4.86 -30.46
C ALA A 136 5.50 -4.74 -30.05
N GLY A 137 4.75 -5.82 -30.26
CA GLY A 137 3.32 -5.90 -29.94
C GLY A 137 3.10 -5.86 -28.44
N ALA A 138 2.52 -4.78 -27.94
CA ALA A 138 1.87 -4.78 -26.64
C ALA A 138 0.50 -5.41 -26.80
N GLY A 139 0.40 -6.69 -26.43
CA GLY A 139 -0.88 -7.38 -26.32
C GLY A 139 -1.75 -6.67 -25.30
N SER A 140 -2.81 -6.01 -25.78
CA SER A 140 -3.89 -5.45 -24.97
C SER A 140 -4.70 -6.60 -24.37
N GLY A 141 -4.21 -7.17 -23.27
CA GLY A 141 -5.00 -8.06 -22.45
C GLY A 141 -5.99 -7.24 -21.63
N THR A 142 -7.23 -7.10 -22.11
CA THR A 142 -8.36 -6.71 -21.27
C THR A 142 -8.68 -7.89 -20.34
N GLY A 143 -7.87 -8.04 -19.29
CA GLY A 143 -8.13 -8.99 -18.22
C GLY A 143 -9.26 -8.45 -17.34
N THR A 144 -10.47 -8.96 -17.55
CA THR A 144 -11.56 -8.80 -16.58
C THR A 144 -11.17 -9.57 -15.32
N MET A 145 -10.71 -8.86 -14.29
CA MET A 145 -10.54 -9.44 -12.96
C MET A 145 -11.93 -9.60 -12.34
N ILE A 146 -12.41 -10.84 -12.19
CA ILE A 146 -13.61 -11.12 -11.40
C ILE A 146 -13.19 -11.07 -9.93
N TYR A 147 -13.68 -10.08 -9.20
CA TYR A 147 -13.56 -10.05 -7.74
C TYR A 147 -14.68 -10.91 -7.16
N GLU A 148 -14.35 -12.14 -6.76
CA GLU A 148 -15.23 -12.94 -5.92
C GLU A 148 -15.15 -12.39 -4.49
N GLY A 149 -16.17 -11.63 -4.08
CA GLY A 149 -16.31 -11.20 -2.69
C GLY A 149 -16.59 -12.41 -1.81
N ALA A 150 -15.79 -12.59 -0.75
CA ALA A 150 -16.16 -13.48 0.35
C ALA A 150 -17.35 -12.84 1.07
N LEU A 151 -18.49 -13.53 1.07
CA LEU A 151 -19.64 -13.18 1.89
C LEU A 151 -19.25 -13.32 3.36
N ASP A 152 -19.68 -12.36 4.16
CA ASP A 152 -19.41 -12.22 5.58
C ASP A 152 -19.83 -13.46 6.39
N GLU A 153 -18.87 -14.05 7.10
CA GLU A 153 -19.13 -14.83 8.31
C GLU A 153 -18.23 -14.29 9.44
N GLU A 154 -18.86 -13.56 10.36
CA GLU A 154 -18.46 -13.30 11.75
C GLU A 154 -17.06 -12.70 11.99
N ILE A 155 -17.01 -11.37 12.14
CA ILE A 155 -15.90 -10.65 12.78
C ILE A 155 -15.92 -10.98 14.29
N ASN A 156 -15.38 -12.15 14.66
CA ASN A 156 -14.67 -12.29 15.92
C ASN A 156 -13.23 -11.83 15.67
N GLY A 157 -12.88 -10.69 16.26
CA GLY A 157 -11.56 -10.09 16.10
C GLY A 157 -10.44 -11.11 16.26
N SER A 158 -9.47 -11.08 15.34
CA SER A 158 -8.25 -11.85 15.50
C SER A 158 -7.58 -11.47 16.83
N PRO A 159 -7.37 -12.42 17.76
CA PRO A 159 -6.47 -12.17 18.86
C PRO A 159 -5.08 -12.05 18.25
N SER A 160 -4.46 -10.89 18.47
CA SER A 160 -3.01 -10.73 18.40
C SER A 160 -2.37 -11.89 19.15
N THR A 161 -1.87 -12.90 18.44
CA THR A 161 -0.95 -13.90 18.98
C THR A 161 0.36 -13.17 19.27
N ARG A 162 0.38 -12.51 20.44
CA ARG A 162 1.61 -12.29 21.19
C ARG A 162 2.26 -13.66 21.29
N PRO A 163 3.49 -13.87 20.79
CA PRO A 163 4.27 -14.95 21.36
C PRO A 163 4.43 -14.57 22.83
N HIS A 164 3.78 -15.32 23.72
CA HIS A 164 4.22 -15.37 25.09
C HIS A 164 5.69 -15.79 25.01
N VAL A 165 6.59 -14.84 25.24
CA VAL A 165 7.90 -15.11 25.79
C VAL A 165 7.62 -15.74 27.14
N LEU A 166 7.38 -17.04 27.14
CA LEU A 166 7.45 -17.88 28.31
C LEU A 166 8.92 -17.84 28.69
N GLY A 167 9.23 -16.92 29.60
CA GLY A 167 10.53 -16.83 30.22
C GLY A 167 10.88 -18.20 30.79
N PHE A 168 11.94 -18.80 30.24
CA PHE A 168 12.72 -19.82 30.93
C PHE A 168 13.43 -19.14 32.11
N GLN A 169 12.69 -18.84 33.18
CA GLN A 169 13.24 -18.63 34.50
C GLN A 169 12.79 -19.81 35.35
N GLY A 170 13.54 -20.92 35.27
CA GLY A 170 13.16 -22.12 36.00
C GLY A 170 14.18 -23.25 36.07
N LEU A 171 15.43 -23.07 35.61
CA LEU A 171 16.45 -24.14 35.68
C LEU A 171 17.78 -23.75 36.35
N ALA A 172 17.94 -22.51 36.82
CA ALA A 172 19.10 -22.11 37.62
C ALA A 172 18.94 -22.39 39.14
N GLY A 173 17.72 -22.66 39.61
CA GLY A 173 17.45 -22.91 41.03
C GLY A 173 17.71 -24.35 41.49
N LEU A 174 17.56 -25.34 40.61
CA LEU A 174 17.69 -26.75 41.00
C LEU A 174 19.14 -27.23 41.08
N ILE A 175 20.05 -26.68 40.28
CA ILE A 175 21.49 -27.00 40.36
C ILE A 175 22.11 -26.44 41.64
N SER A 176 21.60 -25.31 42.13
CA SER A 176 22.08 -24.69 43.38
C SER A 176 21.66 -25.51 44.61
N VAL A 177 20.45 -26.08 44.62
CA VAL A 177 19.96 -26.90 45.73
C VAL A 177 20.66 -28.26 45.78
N THR A 178 20.96 -28.89 44.64
CA THR A 178 21.69 -30.17 44.62
C THR A 178 23.15 -30.02 45.04
N LEU A 179 23.82 -28.91 44.66
CA LEU A 179 25.18 -28.60 45.14
C LEU A 179 25.20 -28.27 46.64
N ALA A 180 24.19 -27.57 47.17
CA ALA A 180 24.09 -27.27 48.60
C ALA A 180 23.84 -28.51 49.45
N ILE A 181 22.99 -29.44 48.99
CA ILE A 181 22.76 -30.72 49.67
C ILE A 181 24.01 -31.61 49.65
N TRP A 182 24.77 -31.62 48.54
CA TRP A 182 26.03 -32.37 48.45
C TRP A 182 27.13 -31.82 49.37
N GLN A 183 27.16 -30.50 49.63
CA GLN A 183 28.11 -29.90 50.58
C GLN A 183 27.73 -30.12 52.06
N LEU A 184 26.45 -30.34 52.37
CA LEU A 184 25.98 -30.62 53.72
C LEU A 184 26.24 -32.07 54.19
N TRP A 185 26.47 -33.01 53.26
CA TRP A 185 26.80 -34.41 53.57
C TRP A 185 28.30 -34.75 53.53
N LYS A 186 29.17 -33.77 53.29
CA LYS A 186 30.63 -33.95 53.32
C LYS A 186 31.31 -34.18 54.69
N PRO A 187 30.68 -34.00 55.88
CA PRO A 187 31.38 -34.28 57.13
C PRO A 187 31.12 -35.68 57.71
N PHE A 188 30.40 -36.57 57.00
CA PHE A 188 30.03 -37.90 57.50
C PHE A 188 30.51 -39.09 56.65
N PHE A 189 31.48 -38.89 55.75
CA PHE A 189 32.21 -39.97 55.08
C PHE A 189 33.68 -39.59 54.86
#